data_AF-A0A1X1SR45-F1
#
_entry.id   AF-A0A1X1SR45-F1
#
_cell.length_a   1.000
_cell.length_b   1.000
_cell.length_c   1.000
_cell.angle_alpha   90.00
_cell.angle_beta   90.00
_cell.angle_gamma   90.00
#
_symmetry.space_group_name_H-M   'P 1'
#
loop_
_entity.id
_entity.type
_entity.pdbx_description
1 polymer ?
#
loop_
_entity_poly.entity_id
_entity_poly.type
_entity_poly.pdbx_seq_one_letter_code
_entity_poly.pdbx_strand_id
1 'polypeptide(L)'
;MVLGIDTKITLLAAGLIFLLALGLGVWKYRQIMVSDDHRAHPYVDIAHRAALLYSFATLLIAVFVELSAWPAWVNLIAAMVAVFFFVAAIGSYILHGARRDTENQFERPPRGTGAMMALLIVGEMGGFAVVFAGFVVGQLWTR
;
A
#
# COMPACT_ATOMS: atom_id res chain seq x y z
N MET A 1 10.38 22.43 12.51
CA MET A 1 11.11 21.34 11.84
C MET A 1 10.72 21.36 10.37
N VAL A 2 11.67 21.32 9.43
CA VAL A 2 11.37 21.30 7.98
C VAL A 2 11.56 19.86 7.50
N LEU A 3 10.48 19.23 7.05
CA LEU A 3 10.52 17.83 6.59
C LEU A 3 11.35 17.67 5.31
N GLY A 4 12.05 16.53 5.21
CA GLY A 4 12.70 16.07 3.98
C GLY A 4 11.72 15.90 2.82
N ILE A 5 12.22 15.99 1.58
CA ILE A 5 11.38 15.81 0.38
C ILE A 5 10.82 14.38 0.30
N ASP A 6 11.62 13.40 0.70
CA ASP A 6 11.27 11.99 0.85
C ASP A 6 10.13 11.77 1.83
N THR A 7 10.20 12.39 3.01
CA THR A 7 9.10 12.34 4.00
C THR A 7 7.84 12.99 3.47
N LYS A 8 7.95 14.17 2.85
CA LYS A 8 6.78 14.90 2.28
C LYS A 8 6.06 14.06 1.23
N ILE A 9 6.80 13.46 0.30
CA ILE A 9 6.23 12.62 -0.75
C ILE A 9 5.58 11.37 -0.15
N THR A 10 6.23 10.73 0.82
CA THR A 10 5.68 9.52 1.46
C THR A 10 4.43 9.82 2.27
N LEU A 11 4.38 10.95 3.00
CA LEU A 11 3.17 11.42 3.69
C LEU A 11 2.04 11.78 2.72
N LEU A 12 2.37 12.43 1.60
CA LEU A 12 1.39 12.72 0.55
C LEU A 12 0.80 11.42 0.00
N ALA A 13 1.63 10.41 -0.28
CA ALA A 13 1.18 9.10 -0.72
C ALA A 13 0.25 8.44 0.31
N ALA A 14 0.61 8.46 1.60
CA ALA A 14 -0.25 7.95 2.67
C ALA A 14 -1.62 8.66 2.67
N GLY A 15 -1.63 9.99 2.60
CA GLY A 15 -2.86 10.78 2.55
C GLY A 15 -3.74 10.49 1.32
N LEU A 16 -3.13 10.33 0.14
CA LEU A 16 -3.86 9.98 -1.08
C LEU A 16 -4.44 8.56 -1.03
N ILE A 17 -3.69 7.59 -0.49
CA ILE A 17 -4.19 6.23 -0.28
C ILE A 17 -5.33 6.24 0.75
N PHE A 18 -5.23 7.04 1.81
CA PHE A 18 -6.31 7.20 2.78
C PHE A 18 -7.58 7.77 2.13
N LEU A 19 -7.43 8.82 1.33
CA LEU A 19 -8.56 9.44 0.62
C LEU A 19 -9.22 8.44 -0.34
N LEU A 20 -8.42 7.65 -1.06
CA LEU A 20 -8.91 6.54 -1.87
C LEU A 20 -9.68 5.54 -1.02
N ALA A 21 -9.16 5.17 0.15
CA ALA A 21 -9.82 4.23 1.06
C ALA A 21 -11.19 4.74 1.53
N LEU A 22 -11.33 6.04 1.82
CA LEU A 22 -12.62 6.66 2.15
C LEU A 22 -13.60 6.58 0.97
N GLY A 23 -13.13 6.87 -0.25
CA GLY A 23 -13.93 6.73 -1.48
C GLY A 23 -14.40 5.29 -1.71
N LEU A 24 -13.53 4.30 -1.51
CA LEU A 24 -13.89 2.88 -1.58
C LEU A 24 -14.89 2.49 -0.49
N GLY A 25 -14.84 3.14 0.68
CA GLY A 25 -15.82 2.96 1.74
C GLY A 25 -17.23 3.39 1.30
N VAL A 26 -17.34 4.52 0.58
CA VAL A 26 -18.62 4.97 0.00
C VAL A 26 -19.13 3.96 -1.03
N TRP A 27 -18.24 3.43 -1.90
CA TRP A 27 -18.63 2.42 -2.89
C TRP A 27 -19.12 1.13 -2.23
N LYS A 28 -18.39 0.63 -1.22
CA LYS A 28 -18.77 -0.52 -0.41
C LYS A 28 -20.13 -0.32 0.26
N TYR A 29 -20.35 0.84 0.90
CA TYR A 29 -21.62 1.18 1.53
C TYR A 29 -22.79 1.14 0.53
N ARG A 30 -22.61 1.76 -0.65
CA ARG A 30 -23.64 1.73 -1.69
C ARG A 30 -23.98 0.32 -2.16
N GLN A 31 -22.99 -0.58 -2.30
CA GLN A 31 -23.28 -1.97 -2.68
C GLN A 31 -24.09 -2.69 -1.60
N ILE A 32 -23.72 -2.54 -0.32
CA ILE A 32 -24.45 -3.12 0.81
C ILE A 32 -25.91 -2.65 0.84
N MET A 33 -26.15 -1.36 0.56
CA MET A 33 -27.50 -0.80 0.60
C MET A 33 -28.43 -1.28 -0.52
N VAL A 34 -27.88 -1.75 -1.65
CA VAL A 34 -28.66 -2.08 -2.84
C VAL A 34 -28.70 -3.59 -3.11
N SER A 35 -27.78 -4.37 -2.55
CA SER A 35 -27.76 -5.83 -2.71
C SER A 35 -28.80 -6.52 -1.83
N ASP A 36 -29.47 -7.54 -2.34
CA ASP A 36 -30.46 -8.33 -1.60
C ASP A 36 -29.88 -8.95 -0.31
N ASP A 37 -28.66 -9.47 -0.40
CA ASP A 37 -27.95 -10.07 0.74
C ASP A 37 -27.28 -9.04 1.67
N HIS A 38 -27.36 -7.75 1.37
CA HIS A 38 -26.71 -6.67 2.10
C HIS A 38 -25.19 -6.85 2.24
N ARG A 39 -24.53 -7.32 1.17
CA ARG A 39 -23.09 -7.57 1.12
C ARG A 39 -22.47 -6.93 -0.11
N ALA A 40 -21.32 -6.30 0.09
CA ALA A 40 -20.46 -5.86 -1.01
C ALA A 40 -19.73 -7.06 -1.63
N HIS A 41 -19.37 -6.93 -2.90
CA HIS A 41 -18.55 -7.92 -3.58
C HIS A 41 -17.21 -8.12 -2.83
N PRO A 42 -16.69 -9.36 -2.70
CA PRO A 42 -15.49 -9.64 -1.90
C PRO A 42 -14.31 -8.72 -2.23
N TYR A 43 -14.04 -8.46 -3.51
CA TYR A 43 -12.95 -7.56 -3.92
C TYR A 43 -13.19 -6.07 -3.61
N VAL A 44 -14.44 -5.60 -3.53
CA VAL A 44 -14.72 -4.22 -3.08
C VAL A 44 -14.42 -4.08 -1.60
N ASP A 45 -14.77 -5.08 -0.82
CA ASP A 45 -14.50 -5.16 0.61
C ASP A 45 -12.98 -5.31 0.88
N ILE A 46 -12.29 -6.15 0.13
CA ILE A 46 -10.83 -6.29 0.16
C ILE A 46 -10.15 -4.97 -0.23
N ALA A 47 -10.57 -4.32 -1.33
CA ALA A 47 -9.99 -3.08 -1.80
C ALA A 47 -10.05 -1.98 -0.72
N HIS A 48 -11.22 -1.81 -0.08
CA HIS A 48 -11.40 -0.81 0.98
C HIS A 48 -10.52 -1.09 2.19
N ARG A 49 -10.52 -2.33 2.71
CA ARG A 49 -9.68 -2.69 3.86
C ARG A 49 -8.19 -2.58 3.57
N ALA A 50 -7.76 -3.07 2.41
CA ALA A 50 -6.37 -3.01 1.98
C ALA A 50 -5.92 -1.55 1.85
N ALA A 51 -6.72 -0.68 1.22
CA ALA A 51 -6.40 0.73 1.10
C ALA A 51 -6.27 1.42 2.47
N LEU A 52 -7.15 1.12 3.43
CA LEU A 52 -7.00 1.62 4.80
C LEU A 52 -5.68 1.15 5.41
N LEU A 53 -5.41 -0.16 5.42
CA LEU A 53 -4.20 -0.70 6.03
C LEU A 53 -2.91 -0.18 5.37
N TYR A 54 -2.90 -0.10 4.04
CA TYR A 54 -1.75 0.37 3.26
C TYR A 54 -1.51 1.87 3.45
N SER A 55 -2.53 2.67 3.70
CA SER A 55 -2.36 4.06 4.13
C SER A 55 -1.57 4.13 5.44
N PHE A 56 -1.96 3.36 6.46
CA PHE A 56 -1.27 3.33 7.75
C PHE A 56 0.14 2.74 7.63
N ALA A 57 0.33 1.71 6.80
CA ALA A 57 1.66 1.17 6.51
C ALA A 57 2.54 2.22 5.81
N THR A 58 2.00 3.00 4.87
CA THR A 58 2.73 4.09 4.21
C THR A 58 3.08 5.20 5.21
N LEU A 59 2.19 5.52 6.14
CA LEU A 59 2.47 6.44 7.25
C LEU A 59 3.60 5.92 8.14
N LEU A 60 3.60 4.63 8.48
CA LEU A 60 4.68 3.99 9.24
C LEU A 60 6.02 4.10 8.49
N ILE A 61 6.03 3.84 7.19
CA ILE A 61 7.22 4.02 6.34
C ILE A 61 7.69 5.48 6.39
N ALA A 62 6.77 6.46 6.29
CA ALA A 62 7.12 7.88 6.36
C ALA A 62 7.82 8.25 7.69
N VAL A 63 7.41 7.66 8.81
CA VAL A 63 8.07 7.85 10.11
C VAL A 63 9.50 7.29 10.08
N PHE A 64 9.69 6.09 9.54
CA PHE A 64 11.04 5.52 9.41
C PHE A 64 11.92 6.32 8.44
N VAL A 65 11.35 6.84 7.35
CA VAL A 65 12.04 7.72 6.39
C VAL A 65 12.53 8.99 7.09
N GLU A 66 11.68 9.68 7.85
CA GLU A 66 12.05 10.91 8.55
C GLU A 66 13.15 10.70 9.59
N LEU A 67 13.17 9.53 10.23
CA LEU A 67 14.13 9.18 11.29
C LEU A 67 15.35 8.41 10.78
N SER A 68 15.45 8.19 9.48
CA SER A 68 16.52 7.42 8.84
C SER A 68 17.81 8.22 8.70
N ALA A 69 18.96 7.56 8.86
CA ALA A 69 20.27 8.14 8.57
C ALA A 69 20.65 8.13 7.07
N TRP A 70 19.85 7.49 6.22
CA TRP A 70 20.17 7.38 4.80
C TRP A 70 19.96 8.70 4.05
N PRO A 71 20.66 8.89 2.92
CA PRO A 71 20.36 9.98 2.00
C PRO A 71 18.91 9.91 1.51
N ALA A 72 18.29 11.08 1.33
CA ALA A 72 16.88 11.20 0.95
C ALA A 72 16.49 10.37 -0.29
N TRP A 73 17.38 10.24 -1.28
CA TRP A 73 17.09 9.47 -2.49
C TRP A 73 16.98 7.96 -2.22
N VAL A 74 17.73 7.41 -1.25
CA VAL A 74 17.66 5.99 -0.86
C VAL A 74 16.34 5.72 -0.16
N ASN A 75 15.99 6.54 0.83
CA ASN A 75 14.72 6.47 1.53
C ASN A 75 13.54 6.58 0.56
N LEU A 76 13.60 7.56 -0.35
CA LEU A 76 12.53 7.81 -1.30
C LEU A 76 12.33 6.61 -2.24
N ILE A 77 13.39 6.05 -2.83
CA ILE A 77 13.25 4.88 -3.72
C ILE A 77 12.67 3.69 -2.95
N ALA A 78 13.23 3.40 -1.77
CA ALA A 78 12.78 2.27 -0.96
C ALA A 78 11.30 2.39 -0.55
N ALA A 79 10.88 3.59 -0.13
CA ALA A 79 9.49 3.88 0.21
C ALA A 79 8.56 3.79 -1.01
N MET A 80 8.97 4.39 -2.14
CA MET A 80 8.14 4.42 -3.35
C MET A 80 7.97 3.05 -4.01
N VAL A 81 8.94 2.14 -3.90
CA VAL A 81 8.78 0.75 -4.34
C VAL A 81 7.66 0.06 -3.56
N ALA A 82 7.64 0.18 -2.24
CA ALA A 82 6.56 -0.39 -1.42
C ALA A 82 5.20 0.25 -1.74
N VAL A 83 5.15 1.60 -1.82
CA VAL A 83 3.94 2.34 -2.18
C VAL A 83 3.40 1.93 -3.55
N PHE A 84 4.28 1.71 -4.53
CA PHE A 84 3.89 1.26 -5.86
C PHE A 84 3.16 -0.08 -5.81
N PHE A 85 3.71 -1.08 -5.08
CA PHE A 85 3.07 -2.38 -4.95
C PHE A 85 1.75 -2.32 -4.16
N PHE A 86 1.67 -1.50 -3.11
CA PHE A 86 0.41 -1.23 -2.40
C PHE A 86 -0.67 -0.69 -3.33
N VAL A 87 -0.36 0.35 -4.10
CA VAL A 87 -1.31 0.97 -5.03
C VAL A 87 -1.68 0.01 -6.17
N ALA A 88 -0.72 -0.74 -6.71
CA ALA A 88 -0.98 -1.74 -7.73
C ALA A 88 -1.93 -2.84 -7.23
N ALA A 89 -1.74 -3.33 -6.01
CA ALA A 89 -2.62 -4.32 -5.39
C ALA A 89 -4.03 -3.76 -5.18
N ILE A 90 -4.16 -2.53 -4.65
CA ILE A 90 -5.47 -1.86 -4.52
C ILE A 90 -6.15 -1.73 -5.88
N GLY A 91 -5.42 -1.29 -6.91
CA GLY A 91 -5.93 -1.15 -8.28
C GLY A 91 -6.45 -2.49 -8.84
N SER A 92 -5.71 -3.58 -8.61
CA SER A 92 -6.18 -4.92 -8.96
C SER A 92 -7.50 -5.25 -8.27
N TYR A 93 -7.61 -5.02 -6.95
CA TYR A 93 -8.84 -5.31 -6.22
C TYR A 93 -10.02 -4.43 -6.68
N ILE A 94 -9.78 -3.16 -7.00
CA ILE A 94 -10.82 -2.29 -7.59
C ILE A 94 -11.29 -2.87 -8.92
N LEU A 95 -10.38 -3.30 -9.78
CA LEU A 95 -10.71 -3.86 -11.09
C LEU A 95 -11.57 -5.12 -10.98
N HIS A 96 -11.17 -6.06 -10.13
CA HIS A 96 -11.93 -7.29 -9.88
C HIS A 96 -13.27 -7.01 -9.18
N GLY A 97 -13.32 -6.01 -8.28
CA GLY A 97 -14.56 -5.55 -7.65
C GLY A 97 -15.54 -4.90 -8.63
N ALA A 98 -15.03 -4.18 -9.64
CA ALA A 98 -15.84 -3.55 -10.68
C ALA A 98 -16.32 -4.56 -11.72
N ARG A 99 -15.45 -5.49 -12.13
CA ARG A 99 -15.78 -6.55 -13.10
C ARG A 99 -16.61 -7.67 -12.53
N ARG A 100 -16.52 -7.93 -11.22
CA ARG A 100 -17.14 -9.08 -10.54
C ARG A 100 -16.80 -10.40 -11.24
N ASP A 101 -15.56 -10.51 -11.71
CA ASP A 101 -15.08 -11.59 -12.57
C ASP A 101 -14.54 -12.80 -11.79
N THR A 102 -14.18 -12.61 -10.52
CA THR A 102 -13.74 -13.70 -9.64
C THR A 102 -13.92 -13.32 -8.17
N GLU A 103 -14.02 -14.33 -7.31
CA GLU A 103 -13.91 -14.21 -5.86
C GLU A 103 -12.52 -14.64 -5.37
N ASN A 104 -11.72 -15.32 -6.20
CA ASN A 104 -10.36 -15.76 -5.93
C ASN A 104 -9.46 -15.69 -7.19
N GLN A 105 -8.65 -14.63 -7.30
CA GLN A 105 -7.77 -14.38 -8.44
C GLN A 105 -6.67 -15.44 -8.60
N PHE A 106 -6.41 -16.22 -7.55
CA PHE A 106 -5.39 -17.28 -7.54
C PHE A 106 -5.96 -18.67 -7.82
N GLU A 107 -7.29 -18.82 -7.96
CA GLU A 107 -7.89 -20.10 -8.36
C GLU A 107 -7.51 -20.46 -9.81
N ARG A 108 -7.46 -19.45 -10.69
CA ARG A 108 -7.03 -19.59 -12.10
C ARG A 108 -6.05 -18.47 -12.45
N PRO A 109 -4.81 -18.52 -11.95
CA PRO A 109 -3.89 -17.41 -12.07
C PRO A 109 -3.46 -17.24 -13.54
N PRO A 110 -3.55 -16.03 -14.12
CA PRO A 110 -3.01 -15.77 -15.45
C PRO A 110 -1.49 -15.99 -15.49
N ARG A 111 -0.94 -16.18 -16.70
CA ARG A 111 0.51 -16.36 -16.87
C ARG A 111 1.25 -15.13 -16.34
N GLY A 112 2.29 -15.35 -15.54
CA GLY A 112 3.12 -14.29 -14.96
C GLY A 112 2.77 -13.90 -13.52
N THR A 113 1.67 -14.40 -12.94
CA THR A 113 1.30 -14.09 -11.54
C THR A 113 2.41 -14.45 -10.55
N GLY A 114 3.10 -15.58 -10.73
CA GLY A 114 4.20 -15.98 -9.85
C GLY A 114 5.39 -14.99 -9.87
N ALA A 115 5.75 -14.49 -11.06
CA ALA A 115 6.82 -13.50 -11.19
C ALA A 115 6.41 -12.16 -10.56
N MET A 116 5.16 -11.72 -10.75
CA MET A 116 4.63 -10.51 -10.12
C MET A 116 4.63 -10.63 -8.59
N MET A 117 4.22 -11.79 -8.04
CA MET A 117 4.25 -12.04 -6.60
C MET A 117 5.69 -12.01 -6.05
N ALA A 118 6.65 -12.60 -6.78
CA ALA A 118 8.05 -12.54 -6.38
C ALA A 118 8.58 -11.09 -6.35
N LEU A 119 8.26 -10.29 -7.39
CA LEU A 119 8.62 -8.87 -7.43
C LEU A 119 7.98 -8.08 -6.29
N LEU A 120 6.71 -8.34 -5.99
CA LEU A 120 5.99 -7.71 -4.88
C LEU A 120 6.65 -8.05 -3.55
N ILE A 121 6.93 -9.33 -3.28
CA ILE A 121 7.57 -9.78 -2.03
C ILE A 121 8.93 -9.11 -1.85
N VAL A 122 9.77 -9.15 -2.89
CA VAL A 122 11.11 -8.55 -2.84
C VAL A 122 11.03 -7.03 -2.69
N GLY A 123 10.09 -6.39 -3.40
CA GLY A 123 9.90 -4.95 -3.36
C GLY A 123 9.41 -4.43 -2.01
N GLU A 124 8.37 -5.04 -1.44
CA GLU A 124 7.79 -4.61 -0.17
C GLU A 124 8.72 -4.93 1.01
N MET A 125 9.19 -6.18 1.12
CA MET A 125 10.08 -6.58 2.21
C MET A 125 11.45 -5.88 2.09
N GLY A 126 12.01 -5.80 0.88
CA GLY A 126 13.28 -5.15 0.63
C GLY A 126 13.21 -3.64 0.85
N GLY A 127 12.19 -2.98 0.30
CA GLY A 127 11.97 -1.54 0.49
C GLY A 127 11.82 -1.18 1.97
N PHE A 128 10.98 -1.93 2.71
CA PHE A 128 10.85 -1.71 4.15
C PHE A 128 12.15 -1.98 4.91
N ALA A 129 12.86 -3.07 4.61
CA ALA A 129 14.11 -3.41 5.28
C ALA A 129 15.17 -2.32 5.13
N VAL A 130 15.27 -1.67 3.96
CA VAL A 130 16.19 -0.54 3.74
C VAL A 130 15.86 0.65 4.65
N VAL A 131 14.59 1.08 4.69
CA VAL A 131 14.18 2.23 5.52
C VAL A 131 14.32 1.89 7.01
N PHE A 132 13.94 0.68 7.42
CA PHE A 132 14.08 0.21 8.79
C PHE A 132 15.56 0.15 9.23
N ALA A 133 16.45 -0.36 8.39
CA ALA A 133 17.88 -0.34 8.66
C ALA A 133 18.42 1.08 8.82
N GLY A 134 17.92 2.02 8.01
CA GLY A 134 18.30 3.43 8.11
C GLY A 134 17.90 4.07 9.43
N PHE A 135 16.71 3.74 9.92
CA PHE A 135 16.28 4.12 11.26
C PHE A 135 17.18 3.51 12.35
N VAL A 136 17.46 2.21 12.27
CA VAL A 136 18.33 1.52 13.26
C VAL A 136 19.71 2.18 13.30
N VAL A 137 20.31 2.44 12.14
CA VAL A 137 21.62 3.10 12.06
C VAL A 137 21.55 4.51 12.66
N GLY A 138 20.54 5.31 12.28
CA GLY A 138 20.42 6.70 12.72
C GLY A 138 20.08 6.90 14.19
N GLN A 139 19.33 5.97 14.79
CA GLN A 139 18.80 6.15 16.14
C GLN A 139 19.45 5.25 17.20
N LEU A 140 19.95 4.08 16.80
CA LEU A 140 20.43 3.04 17.73
C LEU A 140 21.93 2.73 17.59
N TRP A 141 22.52 2.91 16.41
CA TRP A 141 23.95 2.60 16.18
C TRP A 141 24.87 3.81 16.42
N THR A 142 24.43 5.02 16.07
CA THR A 142 25.21 6.26 16.25
C THR A 142 25.08 6.88 17.64
N ARG A 143 24.75 6.08 18.66
CA ARG A 143 24.75 6.50 20.08
C ARG A 143 25.82 5.77 20.87
#